data_AF-A0ABD2M2K6-F1
#
_entry.id   AF-A0ABD2M2K6-F1
#
_cell.length_a   1.000
_cell.length_b   1.000
_cell.length_c   1.000
_cell.angle_alpha   90.00
_cell.angle_beta   90.00
_cell.angle_gamma   90.00
#
_symmetry.space_group_name_H-M   'P 1'
#
loop_
_entity.id
_entity.type
_entity.pdbx_description
1 polymer ?
#
loop_
_entity_poly.entity_id
_entity_poly.type
_entity_poly.pdbx_seq_one_letter_code
_entity_poly.pdbx_strand_id
1 'polypeptide(L)'
;MGIEEKMAVEKEFASLNFGEISSEKDRVVGRIQHLQNELSDLAFHNYRTYVDVGRTAEHCKEMFAQMNSFMVKLKAEFPDLIGCINLANSDSEKFLEEYELLHEVESISNIIWKVLRLPKLMDKYIRTGRYEQAYSLTNFAISLKQSKLTQKNAMLAKVVDVLIEARHNLLNELFSKFAGPIDLSRSIQIVNNIRKIPFISNIQLRESILQYRDIYMDKNIQRVMSESDFLLRAIDVYRECMYDTIVLYLAVFPDYDVQQRKFAASSEDPRWERWTGSSQNFLLHSWAQRNIERLFSLLRGTENKNYLDMEVMHTKVMSFAFSFGRMGLDFRPLVVNEFAQMILETCRRRVETATNCLTELKRLDLIDGDIFENTRQDFEDGGHQSIDLNVISAPLELCIWDDICVFGNLLIDILNDLRHSFSIILVRQVFGIFLFCLQNVCKWVDSFLSVSAEIVSAKRAISLLLKYFVPFFNRCFFHCFPHEKCVHFFRSSHCSVEDYRNAFKFRSKTLFVLCKHESVFNETLSDVQTNESDDQPKWQNEKDEGREKGEGGWERIEQKESEAETTNTLETVEQFAEAIDEGGKNEETQ
;
A
#
# COMPACT_ATOMS: atom_id res chain seq x y z
N MET A 1 58.47 -114.29 -37.54
CA MET A 1 58.98 -115.67 -37.62
C MET A 1 60.19 -115.66 -38.52
N GLY A 2 61.33 -116.06 -37.95
CA GLY A 2 62.67 -115.64 -38.37
C GLY A 2 63.22 -116.40 -39.56
N ILE A 3 64.17 -115.77 -40.25
CA ILE A 3 64.94 -116.32 -41.38
C ILE A 3 65.64 -117.64 -41.00
N GLU A 4 65.92 -117.86 -39.70
CA GLU A 4 66.50 -119.10 -39.16
C GLU A 4 65.58 -120.33 -39.27
N GLU A 5 64.26 -120.19 -39.08
CA GLU A 5 63.32 -121.30 -39.24
C GLU A 5 63.16 -121.69 -40.71
N LYS A 6 63.26 -120.73 -41.63
CA LYS A 6 63.26 -121.01 -43.07
C LYS A 6 64.52 -121.75 -43.54
N MET A 7 65.70 -121.38 -43.03
CA MET A 7 66.97 -122.06 -43.38
C MET A 7 67.08 -123.48 -42.80
N ALA A 8 66.43 -123.76 -41.67
CA ALA A 8 66.36 -125.11 -41.10
C ALA A 8 65.52 -126.06 -41.98
N VAL A 9 64.37 -125.58 -42.45
CA VAL A 9 63.48 -126.33 -43.33
C VAL A 9 64.11 -126.58 -44.70
N GLU A 10 64.80 -125.59 -45.30
CA GLU A 10 65.49 -125.75 -46.59
C GLU A 10 66.64 -126.78 -46.54
N LYS A 11 67.37 -126.88 -45.41
CA LYS A 11 68.43 -127.90 -45.24
C LYS A 11 67.88 -129.32 -45.09
N GLU A 12 66.69 -129.46 -44.50
CA GLU A 12 66.02 -130.76 -44.35
C GLU A 12 65.52 -131.27 -45.71
N PHE A 13 64.95 -130.39 -46.54
CA PHE A 13 64.48 -130.72 -47.90
C PHE A 13 65.61 -131.05 -48.90
N ALA A 14 66.84 -130.58 -48.71
CA ALA A 14 67.97 -130.86 -49.59
C ALA A 14 68.61 -132.25 -49.37
N SER A 15 68.26 -132.95 -48.28
CA SER A 15 68.84 -134.25 -47.89
C SER A 15 67.94 -135.46 -48.19
N LEU A 16 66.76 -135.25 -48.77
CA LEU A 16 65.72 -136.27 -48.97
C LEU A 16 65.59 -136.65 -50.45
N ASN A 17 65.39 -137.94 -50.73
CA ASN A 17 65.27 -138.46 -52.10
C ASN A 17 63.90 -138.06 -52.72
N PHE A 18 63.78 -137.95 -54.04
CA PHE A 18 62.56 -137.45 -54.73
C PHE A 18 61.24 -138.13 -54.29
N GLY A 19 61.31 -139.41 -53.89
CA GLY A 19 60.16 -140.15 -53.35
C GLY A 19 59.69 -139.69 -51.96
N GLU A 20 60.59 -139.20 -51.10
CA GLU A 20 60.28 -138.72 -49.76
C GLU A 20 59.66 -137.31 -49.78
N ILE A 21 60.05 -136.47 -50.75
CA ILE A 21 59.43 -135.15 -50.98
C ILE A 21 58.02 -135.29 -51.54
N SER A 22 57.77 -136.24 -52.45
CA SER A 22 56.40 -136.51 -52.94
C SER A 22 55.53 -137.04 -51.81
N SER A 23 56.06 -137.94 -50.98
CA SER A 23 55.39 -138.43 -49.77
C SER A 23 55.06 -137.30 -48.79
N GLU A 24 56.00 -136.38 -48.51
CA GLU A 24 55.74 -135.27 -47.58
C GLU A 24 54.78 -134.24 -48.16
N LYS A 25 54.81 -134.00 -49.49
CA LYS A 25 53.81 -133.18 -50.18
C LYS A 25 52.42 -133.81 -50.07
N ASP A 26 52.28 -135.11 -50.33
CA ASP A 26 51.00 -135.81 -50.20
C ASP A 26 50.54 -135.84 -48.73
N ARG A 27 51.47 -135.90 -47.78
CA ARG A 27 51.18 -135.81 -46.34
C ARG A 27 50.72 -134.41 -45.95
N VAL A 28 51.33 -133.34 -46.46
CA VAL A 28 50.92 -131.95 -46.21
C VAL A 28 49.59 -131.63 -46.89
N VAL A 29 49.37 -132.07 -48.13
CA VAL A 29 48.08 -131.91 -48.83
C VAL A 29 46.99 -132.66 -48.08
N GLY A 30 47.25 -133.89 -47.65
CA GLY A 30 46.34 -134.65 -46.80
C GLY A 30 46.07 -133.96 -45.45
N ARG A 31 47.08 -133.33 -44.85
CA ARG A 31 46.94 -132.59 -43.58
C ARG A 31 46.21 -131.27 -43.74
N ILE A 32 46.36 -130.58 -44.88
CA ILE A 32 45.58 -129.40 -45.23
C ILE A 32 44.12 -129.78 -45.48
N GLN A 33 43.86 -130.86 -46.22
CA GLN A 33 42.49 -131.35 -46.40
C GLN A 33 41.88 -131.85 -45.10
N HIS A 34 42.67 -132.49 -44.22
CA HIS A 34 42.23 -132.83 -42.86
C HIS A 34 41.91 -131.58 -42.05
N LEU A 35 42.77 -130.57 -42.04
CA LEU A 35 42.53 -129.30 -41.33
C LEU A 35 41.37 -128.52 -41.93
N GLN A 36 41.14 -128.61 -43.24
CA GLN A 36 40.03 -127.95 -43.91
C GLN A 36 38.71 -128.69 -43.64
N ASN A 37 38.75 -130.01 -43.54
CA ASN A 37 37.62 -130.82 -43.08
C ASN A 37 37.35 -130.61 -41.59
N GLU A 38 38.38 -130.53 -40.73
CA GLU A 38 38.23 -130.18 -39.31
C GLU A 38 37.74 -128.75 -39.13
N LEU A 39 38.23 -127.79 -39.90
CA LEU A 39 37.77 -126.41 -39.85
C LEU A 39 36.34 -126.30 -40.39
N SER A 40 35.99 -127.07 -41.43
CA SER A 40 34.62 -127.14 -41.93
C SER A 40 33.71 -127.84 -40.92
N ASP A 41 34.13 -128.92 -40.26
CA ASP A 41 33.36 -129.61 -39.21
C ASP A 41 33.23 -128.74 -37.96
N LEU A 42 34.28 -128.00 -37.58
CA LEU A 42 34.27 -127.05 -36.46
C LEU A 42 33.40 -125.83 -36.79
N ALA A 43 33.49 -125.32 -38.02
CA ALA A 43 32.64 -124.24 -38.51
C ALA A 43 31.19 -124.70 -38.67
N PHE A 44 30.92 -125.96 -39.03
CA PHE A 44 29.58 -126.51 -39.16
C PHE A 44 28.97 -126.88 -37.79
N HIS A 45 29.74 -127.41 -36.85
CA HIS A 45 29.26 -127.67 -35.48
C HIS A 45 29.05 -126.38 -34.69
N ASN A 46 29.88 -125.35 -34.91
CA ASN A 46 29.80 -124.09 -34.19
C ASN A 46 29.34 -122.91 -35.06
N TYR A 47 28.67 -123.16 -36.20
CA TYR A 47 28.24 -122.09 -37.12
C TYR A 47 27.34 -121.07 -36.42
N ARG A 48 26.52 -121.55 -35.48
CA ARG A 48 25.64 -120.73 -34.64
C ARG A 48 26.44 -119.73 -33.82
N THR A 49 27.54 -120.18 -33.20
CA THR A 49 28.43 -119.34 -32.41
C THR A 49 29.12 -118.30 -33.28
N TYR A 50 29.55 -118.63 -34.50
CA TYR A 50 30.14 -117.66 -35.43
C TYR A 50 29.12 -116.65 -35.96
N VAL A 51 27.90 -117.09 -36.25
CA VAL A 51 26.79 -116.20 -36.63
C VAL A 51 26.40 -115.29 -35.47
N ASP A 52 26.39 -115.78 -34.23
CA ASP A 52 26.11 -114.99 -33.04
C ASP A 52 27.27 -114.01 -32.73
N VAL A 53 28.53 -114.38 -32.97
CA VAL A 53 29.69 -113.48 -32.91
C VAL A 53 29.61 -112.40 -34.00
N GLY A 54 29.19 -112.75 -35.21
CA GLY A 54 28.96 -111.78 -36.28
C GLY A 54 27.83 -110.81 -35.95
N ARG A 55 26.69 -111.33 -35.46
CA ARG A 55 25.53 -110.53 -35.04
C ARG A 55 25.86 -109.62 -33.85
N THR A 56 26.61 -110.11 -32.87
CA THR A 56 27.04 -109.29 -31.72
C THR A 56 28.06 -108.24 -32.13
N ALA A 57 28.97 -108.54 -33.06
CA ALA A 57 29.90 -107.55 -33.62
C ALA A 57 29.17 -106.47 -34.45
N GLU A 58 28.18 -106.85 -35.25
CA GLU A 58 27.36 -105.93 -36.03
C GLU A 58 26.49 -105.07 -35.12
N HIS A 59 25.86 -105.66 -34.10
CA HIS A 59 25.14 -104.93 -33.05
C HIS A 59 26.05 -103.96 -32.28
N CYS A 60 27.29 -104.36 -31.93
CA CYS A 60 28.25 -103.45 -31.31
C CYS A 60 28.62 -102.29 -32.26
N LYS A 61 28.81 -102.58 -33.56
CA LYS A 61 29.13 -101.55 -34.55
C LYS A 61 27.98 -100.56 -34.74
N GLU A 62 26.74 -101.02 -34.77
CA GLU A 62 25.55 -100.17 -34.79
C GLU A 62 25.45 -99.34 -33.50
N MET A 63 25.70 -99.94 -32.33
CA MET A 63 25.72 -99.22 -31.05
C MET A 63 26.80 -98.14 -31.01
N PHE A 64 28.01 -98.42 -31.50
CA PHE A 64 29.06 -97.41 -31.62
C PHE A 64 28.70 -96.33 -32.63
N ALA A 65 28.04 -96.66 -33.75
CA ALA A 65 27.57 -95.67 -34.71
C ALA A 65 26.48 -94.76 -34.11
N GLN A 66 25.52 -95.34 -33.37
CA GLN A 66 24.51 -94.60 -32.65
C GLN A 66 25.15 -93.71 -31.56
N MET A 67 26.05 -94.25 -30.75
CA MET A 67 26.76 -93.49 -29.71
C MET A 67 27.60 -92.36 -30.31
N ASN A 68 28.26 -92.59 -31.45
CA ASN A 68 28.98 -91.54 -32.17
C ASN A 68 28.02 -90.46 -32.70
N SER A 69 26.87 -90.86 -33.26
CA SER A 69 25.85 -89.90 -33.72
C SER A 69 25.26 -89.07 -32.56
N PHE A 70 25.06 -89.66 -31.38
CA PHE A 70 24.68 -88.96 -30.16
C PHE A 70 25.78 -88.03 -29.68
N MET A 71 27.04 -88.47 -29.67
CA MET A 71 28.18 -87.61 -29.31
C MET A 71 28.30 -86.40 -30.24
N VAL A 72 28.08 -86.57 -31.54
CA VAL A 72 28.11 -85.47 -32.50
C VAL A 72 26.99 -84.46 -32.23
N LYS A 73 25.77 -84.92 -31.94
CA LYS A 73 24.66 -84.05 -31.54
C LYS A 73 24.94 -83.32 -30.22
N LEU A 74 25.41 -84.06 -29.22
CA LEU A 74 25.72 -83.51 -27.90
C LEU A 74 26.86 -82.48 -27.97
N LYS A 75 27.88 -82.74 -28.82
CA LYS A 75 28.96 -81.77 -29.10
C LYS A 75 28.46 -80.53 -29.84
N ALA A 76 27.42 -80.64 -30.65
CA ALA A 76 26.81 -79.50 -31.33
C ALA A 76 25.92 -78.67 -30.39
N GLU A 77 25.22 -79.29 -29.44
CA GLU A 77 24.33 -78.61 -28.48
C GLU A 77 25.07 -78.05 -27.25
N PHE A 78 26.25 -78.57 -26.90
CA PHE A 78 27.03 -78.11 -25.75
C PHE A 78 27.44 -76.62 -25.81
N PRO A 79 27.91 -76.09 -26.96
CA PRO A 79 28.20 -74.67 -27.11
C PRO A 79 26.95 -73.78 -26.93
N ASP A 80 25.79 -74.24 -27.42
CA ASP A 80 24.53 -73.50 -27.28
C ASP A 80 24.08 -73.47 -25.82
N LEU A 81 24.23 -74.59 -25.09
CA LEU A 81 23.97 -74.65 -23.65
C LEU A 81 24.90 -73.74 -22.86
N ILE A 82 26.21 -73.76 -23.16
CA ILE A 82 27.19 -72.85 -22.54
C ILE A 82 26.83 -71.39 -22.86
N GLY A 83 26.41 -71.10 -24.09
CA GLY A 83 25.92 -69.79 -24.50
C GLY A 83 24.72 -69.34 -23.67
N CYS A 84 23.73 -70.22 -23.49
CA CYS A 84 22.55 -69.95 -22.67
C CYS A 84 22.91 -69.70 -21.19
N ILE A 85 23.84 -70.47 -20.63
CA ILE A 85 24.30 -70.28 -19.24
C ILE A 85 25.05 -68.95 -19.08
N ASN A 86 25.89 -68.59 -20.04
CA ASN A 86 26.61 -67.31 -20.01
C ASN A 86 25.67 -66.11 -20.16
N LEU A 87 24.64 -66.23 -21.02
CA LEU A 87 23.58 -65.23 -21.12
C LEU A 87 22.79 -65.12 -19.81
N ALA A 88 22.39 -66.25 -19.23
CA ALA A 88 21.69 -66.27 -17.96
C ALA A 88 22.52 -65.67 -16.81
N ASN A 89 23.84 -65.92 -16.79
CA ASN A 89 24.75 -65.30 -15.82
C ASN A 89 24.85 -63.79 -16.04
N SER A 90 25.02 -63.33 -17.29
CA SER A 90 25.06 -61.90 -17.60
C SER A 90 23.75 -61.19 -17.25
N ASP A 91 22.60 -61.84 -17.47
CA ASP A 91 21.30 -61.28 -17.09
C ASP A 91 21.09 -61.33 -15.57
N SER A 92 21.58 -62.37 -14.90
CA SER A 92 21.57 -62.45 -13.44
C SER A 92 22.42 -61.37 -12.78
N GLU A 93 23.57 -61.01 -13.36
CA GLU A 93 24.41 -59.91 -12.87
C GLU A 93 23.69 -58.55 -12.98
N LYS A 94 23.06 -58.27 -14.13
CA LYS A 94 22.25 -57.05 -14.31
C LYS A 94 21.08 -57.00 -13.32
N PHE A 95 20.41 -58.14 -13.11
CA PHE A 95 19.30 -58.22 -12.15
C PHE A 95 19.79 -58.01 -10.71
N LEU A 96 20.97 -58.52 -10.37
CA LEU A 96 21.58 -58.29 -9.06
C LEU A 96 21.92 -56.82 -8.85
N GLU A 97 22.52 -56.16 -9.85
CA GLU A 97 22.80 -54.72 -9.81
C GLU A 97 21.52 -53.89 -9.65
N GLU A 98 20.46 -54.22 -10.40
CA GLU A 98 19.16 -53.56 -10.28
C GLU A 98 18.53 -53.80 -8.90
N TYR A 99 18.61 -55.02 -8.38
CA TYR A 99 18.13 -55.38 -7.05
C TYR A 99 18.88 -54.63 -5.93
N GLU A 100 20.21 -54.53 -6.02
CA GLU A 100 21.02 -53.79 -5.06
C GLU A 100 20.66 -52.29 -5.06
N LEU A 101 20.49 -51.69 -6.24
CA LEU A 101 20.03 -50.31 -6.38
C LEU A 101 18.63 -50.11 -5.77
N LEU A 102 17.70 -51.03 -6.02
CA LEU A 102 16.34 -50.97 -5.47
C LEU A 102 16.34 -51.12 -3.94
N HIS A 103 17.13 -52.06 -3.41
CA HIS A 103 17.27 -52.28 -1.97
C HIS A 103 17.92 -51.07 -1.28
N GLU A 104 18.90 -50.42 -1.91
CA GLU A 104 19.48 -49.17 -1.40
C GLU A 104 18.44 -48.03 -1.40
N VAL A 105 17.59 -47.93 -2.42
CA VAL A 105 16.49 -46.96 -2.51
C VAL A 105 15.40 -47.22 -1.47
N GLU A 106 15.10 -48.47 -1.16
CA GLU A 106 14.12 -48.85 -0.13
C GLU A 106 14.59 -48.47 1.28
N SER A 107 15.91 -48.38 1.51
CA SER A 107 16.46 -47.99 2.80
C SER A 107 15.94 -46.61 3.28
N ILE A 108 15.36 -46.59 4.48
CA ILE A 108 14.76 -45.38 5.09
C ILE A 108 15.81 -44.25 5.25
N SER A 109 17.09 -44.60 5.35
CA SER A 109 18.20 -43.66 5.47
C SER A 109 18.63 -43.00 4.16
N ASN A 110 18.09 -43.43 3.01
CA ASN A 110 18.51 -42.95 1.70
C ASN A 110 18.32 -41.42 1.57
N ILE A 111 19.33 -40.78 0.99
CA ILE A 111 19.38 -39.32 0.75
C ILE A 111 18.22 -38.88 -0.13
N ILE A 112 17.76 -39.73 -1.06
CA ILE A 112 16.63 -39.44 -1.97
C ILE A 112 15.35 -39.14 -1.18
N TRP A 113 15.00 -39.98 -0.20
CA TRP A 113 13.82 -39.76 0.64
C TRP A 113 13.95 -38.50 1.49
N LYS A 114 15.16 -38.18 1.98
CA LYS A 114 15.42 -36.95 2.73
C LYS A 114 15.19 -35.71 1.86
N VAL A 115 15.66 -35.71 0.61
CA VAL A 115 15.47 -34.61 -0.35
C VAL A 115 13.98 -34.46 -0.71
N LEU A 116 13.29 -35.56 -1.02
CA LEU A 116 11.85 -35.54 -1.32
C LEU A 116 10.99 -35.07 -0.14
N ARG A 117 11.49 -35.18 1.09
CA ARG A 117 10.81 -34.70 2.30
C ARG A 117 11.00 -33.19 2.55
N LEU A 118 11.97 -32.54 1.92
CA LEU A 118 12.30 -31.13 2.16
C LEU A 118 11.11 -30.18 1.95
N PRO A 119 10.26 -30.30 0.90
CA PRO A 119 9.10 -29.43 0.73
C PRO A 119 8.11 -29.51 1.90
N LYS A 120 7.78 -30.72 2.35
CA LYS A 120 6.92 -30.93 3.53
C LYS A 120 7.53 -30.34 4.80
N LEU A 121 8.85 -30.37 4.90
CA LEU A 121 9.59 -29.80 6.03
C LEU A 121 9.59 -28.27 5.97
N MET A 122 9.74 -27.68 4.78
CA MET A 122 9.60 -26.24 4.53
C MET A 122 8.23 -25.74 5.02
N ASP A 123 7.15 -26.41 4.59
CA ASP A 123 5.79 -26.06 5.02
C ASP A 123 5.62 -26.13 6.54
N LYS A 124 6.23 -27.13 7.19
CA LYS A 124 6.22 -27.23 8.65
C LYS A 124 7.01 -26.10 9.30
N TYR A 125 8.16 -25.70 8.75
CA TYR A 125 8.95 -24.59 9.29
C TYR A 125 8.22 -23.26 9.18
N ILE A 126 7.60 -22.99 8.03
CA ILE A 126 6.73 -21.82 7.80
C ILE A 126 5.61 -21.80 8.85
N ARG A 127 4.77 -22.85 8.91
CA ARG A 127 3.64 -22.93 9.86
C ARG A 127 4.04 -22.87 11.34
N THR A 128 5.23 -23.34 11.71
CA THR A 128 5.71 -23.32 13.10
C THR A 128 6.42 -22.02 13.48
N GLY A 129 6.53 -21.04 12.57
CA GLY A 129 7.21 -19.76 12.82
C GLY A 129 8.74 -19.88 12.91
N ARG A 130 9.30 -20.98 12.40
CA ARG A 130 10.73 -21.31 12.41
C ARG A 130 11.42 -20.77 11.16
N TYR A 131 11.45 -19.44 11.07
CA TYR A 131 11.88 -18.72 9.87
C TYR A 131 13.36 -18.90 9.55
N GLU A 132 14.21 -19.11 10.57
CA GLU A 132 15.64 -19.34 10.34
C GLU A 132 15.92 -20.60 9.56
N GLN A 133 15.27 -21.70 9.94
CA GLN A 133 15.37 -22.95 9.19
C GLN A 133 14.75 -22.80 7.80
N ALA A 134 13.63 -22.08 7.67
CA ALA A 134 12.95 -21.88 6.39
C ALA A 134 13.81 -21.15 5.36
N TYR A 135 14.37 -19.97 5.67
CA TYR A 135 15.22 -19.27 4.69
C TYR A 135 16.53 -20.03 4.41
N SER A 136 17.07 -20.77 5.40
CA SER A 136 18.26 -21.60 5.17
C SER A 136 18.01 -22.68 4.13
N LEU A 137 16.81 -23.26 4.13
CA LEU A 137 16.38 -24.24 3.16
C LEU A 137 16.15 -23.62 1.77
N THR A 138 15.65 -22.38 1.71
CA THR A 138 15.55 -21.61 0.46
C THR A 138 16.94 -21.33 -0.14
N ASN A 139 17.89 -20.89 0.69
CA ASN A 139 19.28 -20.66 0.27
C ASN A 139 19.92 -21.95 -0.25
N PHE A 140 19.72 -23.06 0.46
CA PHE A 140 20.16 -24.37 0.02
C PHE A 140 19.56 -24.76 -1.34
N ALA A 141 18.25 -24.57 -1.54
CA ALA A 141 17.59 -24.86 -2.81
C ALA A 141 18.17 -24.02 -3.98
N ILE A 142 18.52 -22.75 -3.74
CA ILE A 142 19.14 -21.90 -4.75
C ILE A 142 20.56 -22.34 -5.06
N SER A 143 21.37 -22.67 -4.05
CA SER A 143 22.71 -23.23 -4.26
C SER A 143 22.65 -24.55 -5.03
N LEU A 144 21.64 -25.41 -4.74
CA LEU A 144 21.40 -26.63 -5.51
C LEU A 144 21.00 -26.32 -6.96
N LYS A 145 20.12 -25.34 -7.20
CA LYS A 145 19.72 -24.92 -8.56
C LYS A 145 20.92 -24.48 -9.41
N GLN A 146 21.89 -23.82 -8.79
CA GLN A 146 23.14 -23.39 -9.44
C GLN A 146 24.12 -24.55 -9.70
N SER A 147 23.94 -25.69 -9.03
CA SER A 147 24.80 -26.86 -9.22
C SER A 147 24.45 -27.66 -10.48
N LYS A 148 25.45 -28.34 -11.08
CA LYS A 148 25.27 -29.22 -12.24
C LYS A 148 24.38 -30.45 -11.98
N LEU A 149 24.09 -30.75 -10.71
CA LEU A 149 23.29 -31.92 -10.31
C LEU A 149 21.83 -31.80 -10.77
N THR A 150 21.31 -30.59 -10.79
CA THR A 150 19.91 -30.28 -11.13
C THR A 150 19.65 -30.35 -12.63
N GLN A 151 20.69 -30.18 -13.46
CA GLN A 151 20.61 -30.32 -14.92
C GLN A 151 20.49 -31.79 -15.37
N LYS A 152 21.00 -32.73 -14.57
CA LYS A 152 20.96 -34.17 -14.88
C LYS A 152 19.71 -34.85 -14.35
N ASN A 153 19.19 -34.40 -13.20
CA ASN A 153 18.10 -35.08 -12.49
C ASN A 153 16.83 -34.23 -12.45
N ALA A 154 15.85 -34.57 -13.30
CA ALA A 154 14.57 -33.87 -13.40
C ALA A 154 13.74 -33.90 -12.09
N MET A 155 13.83 -34.98 -11.30
CA MET A 155 13.13 -35.07 -10.01
C MET A 155 13.70 -34.09 -8.98
N LEU A 156 15.03 -33.95 -8.93
CA LEU A 156 15.69 -32.98 -8.06
C LEU A 156 15.33 -31.55 -8.47
N ALA A 157 15.27 -31.28 -9.77
CA ALA A 157 14.85 -29.98 -10.30
C ALA A 157 13.44 -29.60 -9.81
N LYS A 158 12.46 -30.52 -9.91
CA LYS A 158 11.10 -30.29 -9.41
C LYS A 158 11.06 -29.98 -7.91
N VAL A 159 11.80 -30.74 -7.09
CA VAL A 159 11.85 -30.48 -5.64
C VAL A 159 12.44 -29.09 -5.34
N VAL A 160 13.52 -28.73 -6.03
CA VAL A 160 14.17 -27.43 -5.89
C VAL A 160 13.23 -26.29 -6.32
N ASP A 161 12.50 -26.46 -7.42
CA ASP A 161 11.54 -25.45 -7.88
C ASP A 161 10.40 -25.26 -6.86
N VAL A 162 9.86 -26.33 -6.28
CA VAL A 162 8.86 -26.24 -5.20
C VAL A 162 9.40 -25.51 -3.96
N LEU A 163 10.66 -25.77 -3.58
CA LEU A 163 11.29 -25.07 -2.45
C LEU A 163 11.51 -23.58 -2.73
N ILE A 164 11.87 -23.23 -3.97
CA ILE A 164 12.02 -21.84 -4.41
C ILE A 164 10.65 -21.15 -4.51
N GLU A 165 9.60 -21.85 -4.94
CA GLU A 165 8.24 -21.33 -4.98
C GLU A 165 7.71 -21.06 -3.56
N ALA A 166 7.97 -21.96 -2.61
CA ALA A 166 7.62 -21.81 -1.19
C ALA A 166 8.24 -20.55 -0.53
N ARG A 167 9.28 -19.96 -1.15
CA ARG A 167 9.81 -18.64 -0.76
C ARG A 167 8.71 -17.57 -0.70
N HIS A 168 7.78 -17.56 -1.66
CA HIS A 168 6.71 -16.56 -1.72
C HIS A 168 5.77 -16.70 -0.52
N ASN A 169 5.46 -17.94 -0.12
CA ASN A 169 4.64 -18.22 1.05
C ASN A 169 5.33 -17.76 2.34
N LEU A 170 6.65 -18.01 2.46
CA LEU A 170 7.43 -17.52 3.59
C LEU A 170 7.44 -15.99 3.67
N LEU A 171 7.61 -15.31 2.54
CA LEU A 171 7.58 -13.85 2.49
C LEU A 171 6.21 -13.28 2.82
N ASN A 172 5.14 -13.85 2.26
CA ASN A 172 3.79 -13.46 2.58
C ASN A 172 3.49 -13.63 4.07
N GLU A 173 3.92 -14.74 4.69
CA GLU A 173 3.75 -14.93 6.13
C GLU A 173 4.51 -13.86 6.94
N LEU A 174 5.77 -13.58 6.60
CA LEU A 174 6.58 -12.57 7.29
C LEU A 174 6.00 -11.16 7.12
N PHE A 175 5.61 -10.78 5.91
CA PHE A 175 5.01 -9.48 5.63
C PHE A 175 3.63 -9.32 6.27
N SER A 176 2.82 -10.38 6.31
CA SER A 176 1.50 -10.37 6.95
C SER A 176 1.55 -9.96 8.43
N LYS A 177 2.68 -10.17 9.11
CA LYS A 177 2.87 -9.72 10.50
C LYS A 177 2.87 -8.19 10.64
N PHE A 178 3.25 -7.45 9.60
CA PHE A 178 3.19 -5.98 9.61
C PHE A 178 1.77 -5.45 9.44
N ALA A 179 0.85 -6.25 8.90
CA ALA A 179 -0.58 -5.91 8.79
C ALA A 179 -1.38 -6.11 10.11
N GLY A 180 -0.67 -6.23 11.24
CA GLY A 180 -1.20 -6.35 12.60
C GLY A 180 -0.37 -5.53 13.60
N PRO A 181 -0.74 -5.55 14.89
CA PRO A 181 0.06 -4.94 15.94
C PRO A 181 1.38 -5.70 16.09
N ILE A 182 2.50 -4.98 16.10
CA ILE A 182 3.84 -5.57 16.15
C ILE A 182 4.78 -4.71 16.99
N ASP A 183 5.52 -5.36 17.90
CA ASP A 183 6.53 -4.68 18.72
C ASP A 183 7.79 -4.37 17.91
N LEU A 184 8.47 -3.28 18.31
CA LEU A 184 9.70 -2.84 17.63
C LEU A 184 10.78 -3.93 17.57
N SER A 185 11.05 -4.61 18.69
CA SER A 185 12.03 -5.71 18.73
C SER A 185 11.67 -6.84 17.76
N ARG A 186 10.39 -7.20 17.69
CA ARG A 186 9.89 -8.25 16.79
C ARG A 186 9.98 -7.83 15.33
N SER A 187 9.69 -6.56 15.02
CA SER A 187 9.81 -6.02 13.67
C SER A 187 11.25 -6.11 13.15
N ILE A 188 12.24 -5.74 13.97
CA ILE A 188 13.66 -5.84 13.63
C ILE A 188 14.06 -7.29 13.35
N GLN A 189 13.63 -8.24 14.20
CA GLN A 189 13.89 -9.67 13.98
C GLN A 189 13.30 -10.17 12.65
N ILE A 190 12.05 -9.80 12.37
CA ILE A 190 11.36 -10.22 11.13
C ILE A 190 12.07 -9.63 9.91
N VAL A 191 12.43 -8.34 9.92
CA VAL A 191 13.14 -7.75 8.77
C VAL A 191 14.53 -8.35 8.61
N ASN A 192 15.24 -8.64 9.70
CA ASN A 192 16.52 -9.34 9.62
C ASN A 192 16.37 -10.75 9.01
N ASN A 193 15.27 -11.45 9.29
CA ASN A 193 14.96 -12.71 8.60
C ASN A 193 14.63 -12.51 7.13
N ILE A 194 13.85 -11.49 6.78
CA ILE A 194 13.54 -11.15 5.39
C ILE A 194 14.80 -10.78 4.61
N ARG A 195 15.79 -10.11 5.21
CA ARG A 195 17.07 -9.78 4.55
C ARG A 195 17.92 -11.00 4.20
N LYS A 196 17.77 -12.11 4.94
CA LYS A 196 18.42 -13.40 4.63
C LYS A 196 17.70 -14.16 3.50
N ILE A 197 16.54 -13.64 3.12
CA ILE A 197 15.71 -13.77 1.90
C ILE A 197 16.37 -13.50 0.54
N PRO A 198 16.79 -14.48 -0.26
CA PRO A 198 17.31 -14.20 -1.61
C PRO A 198 16.25 -13.55 -2.53
N PHE A 199 16.74 -12.72 -3.46
CA PHE A 199 15.95 -12.02 -4.48
C PHE A 199 14.92 -11.02 -3.94
N ILE A 200 15.33 -10.20 -2.97
CA ILE A 200 14.54 -9.06 -2.47
C ILE A 200 15.46 -7.84 -2.48
N SER A 201 15.06 -6.81 -3.23
CA SER A 201 15.79 -5.54 -3.19
C SER A 201 15.45 -4.76 -1.92
N ASN A 202 16.35 -3.88 -1.49
CA ASN A 202 16.10 -3.01 -0.33
C ASN A 202 14.86 -2.12 -0.56
N ILE A 203 14.67 -1.65 -1.79
CA ILE A 203 13.51 -0.85 -2.20
C ILE A 203 12.22 -1.66 -2.07
N GLN A 204 12.19 -2.88 -2.61
CA GLN A 204 11.02 -3.77 -2.50
C GLN A 204 10.67 -4.09 -1.06
N LEU A 205 11.68 -4.32 -0.21
CA LEU A 205 11.49 -4.56 1.22
C LEU A 205 10.85 -3.34 1.92
N ARG A 206 11.36 -2.13 1.66
CA ARG A 206 10.84 -0.88 2.22
C ARG A 206 9.39 -0.64 1.77
N GLU A 207 9.12 -0.77 0.48
CA GLU A 207 7.78 -0.59 -0.10
C GLU A 207 6.79 -1.61 0.47
N SER A 208 7.17 -2.90 0.50
CA SER A 208 6.31 -3.96 1.02
C SER A 208 5.94 -3.72 2.48
N ILE A 209 6.88 -3.30 3.34
CA ILE A 209 6.56 -3.00 4.73
C ILE A 209 5.52 -1.87 4.81
N LEU A 210 5.72 -0.77 4.08
CA LEU A 210 4.78 0.36 4.08
C LEU A 210 3.39 -0.05 3.56
N GLN A 211 3.30 -0.87 2.51
CA GLN A 211 2.04 -1.40 2.00
C GLN A 211 1.29 -2.24 3.05
N TYR A 212 1.98 -3.13 3.76
CA TYR A 212 1.33 -3.92 4.82
C TYR A 212 0.95 -3.07 6.04
N ARG A 213 1.68 -1.97 6.32
CA ARG A 213 1.30 -0.98 7.33
C ARG A 213 0.08 -0.15 6.92
N ASP A 214 -0.11 0.14 5.64
CA ASP A 214 -1.37 0.71 5.14
C ASP A 214 -2.55 -0.23 5.40
N ILE A 215 -2.39 -1.53 5.11
CA ILE A 215 -3.44 -2.53 5.40
C ILE A 215 -3.77 -2.54 6.89
N TYR A 216 -2.77 -2.40 7.77
CA TYR A 216 -3.01 -2.29 9.22
C TYR A 216 -3.82 -1.05 9.58
N MET A 217 -3.43 0.11 9.04
CA MET A 217 -4.13 1.38 9.25
C MET A 217 -5.58 1.31 8.75
N ASP A 218 -5.81 0.80 7.54
CA ASP A 218 -7.14 0.67 6.94
C ASP A 218 -8.06 -0.23 7.78
N LYS A 219 -7.53 -1.35 8.29
CA LYS A 219 -8.28 -2.21 9.22
C LYS A 219 -8.67 -1.49 10.52
N ASN A 220 -7.81 -0.62 11.04
CA ASN A 220 -8.14 0.15 12.25
C ASN A 220 -9.17 1.24 11.95
N ILE A 221 -9.08 1.92 10.81
CA ILE A 221 -10.09 2.89 10.39
C ILE A 221 -11.45 2.20 10.20
N GLN A 222 -11.50 1.05 9.52
CA GLN A 222 -12.73 0.28 9.32
C GLN A 222 -13.43 -0.12 10.62
N ARG A 223 -12.69 -0.36 11.71
CA ARG A 223 -13.27 -0.70 13.02
C ARG A 223 -13.99 0.49 13.66
N VAL A 224 -13.51 1.69 13.40
CA VAL A 224 -14.00 2.92 14.01
C VAL A 224 -15.16 3.51 13.19
N MET A 225 -15.32 3.12 11.91
CA MET A 225 -16.35 3.66 11.00
C MET A 225 -17.80 3.59 11.54
N SER A 226 -18.10 2.70 12.49
CA SER A 226 -19.42 2.57 13.09
C SER A 226 -19.65 3.45 14.34
N GLU A 227 -18.63 4.17 14.83
CA GLU A 227 -18.73 4.99 16.04
C GLU A 227 -19.32 6.37 15.75
N SER A 228 -20.04 6.96 16.73
CA SER A 228 -20.60 8.32 16.60
C SER A 228 -19.51 9.38 16.42
N ASP A 229 -18.37 9.19 17.09
CA ASP A 229 -17.24 10.12 17.10
C ASP A 229 -16.16 9.67 16.10
N PHE A 230 -16.59 9.07 14.98
CA PHE A 230 -15.71 8.44 14.00
C PHE A 230 -14.53 9.32 13.59
N LEU A 231 -14.76 10.60 13.29
CA LEU A 231 -13.71 11.51 12.81
C LEU A 231 -12.63 11.77 13.86
N LEU A 232 -13.03 12.01 15.11
CA LEU A 232 -12.10 12.27 16.22
C LEU A 232 -11.23 11.03 16.49
N ARG A 233 -11.85 9.86 16.40
CA ARG A 233 -11.16 8.57 16.56
C ARG A 233 -10.30 8.23 15.36
N ALA A 234 -10.71 8.57 14.14
CA ALA A 234 -9.90 8.41 12.94
C ALA A 234 -8.61 9.22 13.05
N ILE A 235 -8.66 10.47 13.53
CA ILE A 235 -7.47 11.29 13.78
C ILE A 235 -6.51 10.57 14.75
N ASP A 236 -7.04 10.01 15.84
CA ASP A 236 -6.23 9.27 16.82
C ASP A 236 -5.59 8.01 16.19
N VAL A 237 -6.35 7.24 15.40
CA VAL A 237 -5.85 6.06 14.67
C VAL A 237 -4.74 6.44 13.69
N TYR A 238 -4.92 7.50 12.90
CA TYR A 238 -3.88 8.00 11.99
C TYR A 238 -2.62 8.38 12.76
N ARG A 239 -2.77 9.13 13.85
CA ARG A 239 -1.65 9.55 14.71
C ARG A 239 -0.87 8.34 15.26
N GLU A 240 -1.56 7.39 15.87
CA GLU A 240 -0.92 6.20 16.47
C GLU A 240 -0.28 5.31 15.39
N CYS A 241 -1.03 4.96 14.33
CA CYS A 241 -0.53 4.07 13.28
C CYS A 241 0.64 4.70 12.51
N MET A 242 0.60 6.01 12.23
CA MET A 242 1.71 6.70 11.58
C MET A 242 2.94 6.78 12.50
N TYR A 243 2.75 7.07 13.79
CA TYR A 243 3.85 7.14 14.74
C TYR A 243 4.58 5.80 14.83
N ASP A 244 3.83 4.72 15.06
CA ASP A 244 4.38 3.37 15.13
C ASP A 244 5.11 3.00 13.85
N THR A 245 4.54 3.34 12.69
CA THR A 245 5.11 3.00 11.39
C THR A 245 6.40 3.77 11.11
N ILE A 246 6.46 5.07 11.43
CA ILE A 246 7.67 5.88 11.27
C ILE A 246 8.76 5.42 12.21
N VAL A 247 8.46 5.19 13.49
CA VAL A 247 9.43 4.68 14.47
C VAL A 247 9.97 3.32 14.03
N LEU A 248 9.08 2.41 13.64
CA LEU A 248 9.46 1.08 13.12
C LEU A 248 10.35 1.22 11.87
N TYR A 249 9.97 2.05 10.92
CA TYR A 249 10.70 2.21 9.67
C TYR A 249 12.11 2.74 9.92
N LEU A 250 12.25 3.79 10.73
CA LEU A 250 13.54 4.40 11.06
C LEU A 250 14.45 3.43 11.85
N ALA A 251 13.88 2.61 12.73
CA ALA A 251 14.65 1.61 13.47
C ALA A 251 15.13 0.45 12.59
N VAL A 252 14.29 0.02 11.64
CA VAL A 252 14.60 -1.08 10.73
C VAL A 252 15.56 -0.62 9.63
N PHE A 253 15.40 0.60 9.12
CA PHE A 253 16.19 1.19 8.04
C PHE A 253 16.92 2.46 8.52
N PRO A 254 17.92 2.33 9.41
CA PRO A 254 18.67 3.48 9.85
C PRO A 254 19.43 4.11 8.67
N ASP A 255 19.44 5.44 8.60
CA ASP A 255 20.22 6.18 7.62
C ASP A 255 21.72 6.02 7.89
N TYR A 256 22.39 5.13 7.16
CA TYR A 256 23.86 5.00 7.21
C TYR A 256 24.60 6.14 6.48
N ASP A 257 23.90 7.25 6.22
CA ASP A 257 24.24 8.27 5.22
C ASP A 257 25.45 9.15 5.61
N VAL A 258 26.02 8.96 6.80
CA VAL A 258 27.25 9.67 7.22
C VAL A 258 28.51 8.82 7.00
N GLN A 259 28.41 7.50 6.99
CA GLN A 259 29.57 6.62 6.81
C GLN A 259 29.82 6.29 5.33
N GLN A 260 28.77 6.06 4.53
CA GLN A 260 28.95 5.83 3.09
C GLN A 260 29.43 7.07 2.34
N ARG A 261 29.09 8.30 2.78
CA ARG A 261 29.68 9.53 2.23
C ARG A 261 31.20 9.62 2.42
N LYS A 262 31.78 8.94 3.43
CA LYS A 262 33.24 8.85 3.61
C LYS A 262 33.89 7.72 2.79
N PHE A 263 33.18 6.61 2.57
CA PHE A 263 33.70 5.47 1.78
C PHE A 263 33.48 5.60 0.26
N ALA A 264 32.45 6.33 -0.19
CA ALA A 264 32.20 6.61 -1.60
C ALA A 264 33.06 7.78 -2.14
N ALA A 265 33.65 8.58 -1.26
CA ALA A 265 34.59 9.64 -1.64
C ALA A 265 35.94 9.10 -2.17
N SER A 266 36.19 7.78 -2.11
CA SER A 266 37.43 7.14 -2.58
C SER A 266 37.28 6.27 -3.84
N SER A 267 36.14 6.29 -4.52
CA SER A 267 35.97 5.58 -5.80
C SER A 267 35.50 6.54 -6.89
N GLU A 268 36.31 6.68 -7.92
CA GLU A 268 36.09 7.54 -9.08
C GLU A 268 34.90 7.05 -9.93
N ASP A 269 33.76 7.74 -9.89
CA ASP A 269 33.07 8.31 -11.07
C ASP A 269 31.84 9.15 -10.64
N PRO A 270 31.95 10.49 -10.55
CA PRO A 270 30.92 11.35 -9.94
C PRO A 270 29.73 11.70 -10.85
N ARG A 271 29.57 11.08 -12.03
CA ARG A 271 28.56 11.52 -13.03
C ARG A 271 27.20 10.83 -12.98
N TRP A 272 27.09 9.62 -12.42
CA TRP A 272 25.83 8.86 -12.49
C TRP A 272 25.19 8.50 -11.14
N GLU A 273 25.91 8.54 -10.02
CA GLU A 273 25.33 8.34 -8.68
C GLU A 273 24.89 9.66 -8.00
N ARG A 274 25.29 10.81 -8.54
CA ARG A 274 25.05 12.13 -7.95
C ARG A 274 23.64 12.68 -8.19
N TRP A 275 22.86 12.08 -9.09
CA TRP A 275 21.51 12.52 -9.49
C TRP A 275 20.36 11.81 -8.78
N THR A 276 20.63 11.00 -7.76
CA THR A 276 19.59 10.53 -6.82
C THR A 276 19.72 11.25 -5.48
N GLY A 277 19.64 12.59 -5.52
CA GLY A 277 19.66 13.45 -4.33
C GLY A 277 18.41 13.34 -3.45
N SER A 278 17.72 12.20 -3.45
CA SER A 278 16.59 11.92 -2.56
C SER A 278 17.09 11.14 -1.35
N SER A 279 16.71 11.57 -0.15
CA SER A 279 17.03 10.87 1.09
C SER A 279 16.61 9.40 0.99
N GLN A 280 17.34 8.49 1.65
CA GLN A 280 16.96 7.08 1.71
C GLN A 280 15.54 6.87 2.28
N ASN A 281 14.99 7.88 2.97
CA ASN A 281 13.65 7.94 3.52
C ASN A 281 12.61 8.60 2.62
N PHE A 282 12.91 8.91 1.36
CA PHE A 282 11.93 9.49 0.43
C PHE A 282 10.62 8.69 0.38
N LEU A 283 10.71 7.35 0.35
CA LEU A 283 9.54 6.46 0.39
C LEU A 283 8.71 6.67 1.66
N LEU A 284 9.36 6.84 2.83
CA LEU A 284 8.68 7.10 4.09
C LEU A 284 7.99 8.47 4.07
N HIS A 285 8.66 9.51 3.57
CA HIS A 285 8.09 10.85 3.48
C HIS A 285 6.91 10.90 2.51
N SER A 286 7.03 10.30 1.32
CA SER A 286 5.93 10.18 0.36
C SER A 286 4.75 9.40 0.94
N TRP A 287 5.03 8.30 1.65
CA TRP A 287 4.00 7.53 2.36
C TRP A 287 3.30 8.35 3.45
N ALA A 288 4.04 9.12 4.24
CA ALA A 288 3.50 9.96 5.29
C ALA A 288 2.64 11.10 4.71
N GLN A 289 3.14 11.78 3.68
CA GLN A 289 2.41 12.84 2.97
C GLN A 289 1.07 12.31 2.43
N ARG A 290 1.09 11.19 1.70
CA ARG A 290 -0.14 10.58 1.18
C ARG A 290 -1.13 10.24 2.28
N ASN A 291 -0.68 9.77 3.45
CA ASN A 291 -1.59 9.46 4.56
C ASN A 291 -2.14 10.73 5.24
N ILE A 292 -1.38 11.82 5.28
CA ILE A 292 -1.86 13.13 5.72
C ILE A 292 -2.94 13.66 4.75
N GLU A 293 -2.70 13.57 3.44
CA GLU A 293 -3.70 13.93 2.42
C GLU A 293 -4.96 13.08 2.52
N ARG A 294 -4.82 11.77 2.76
CA ARG A 294 -5.96 10.87 3.02
C ARG A 294 -6.75 11.30 4.25
N LEU A 295 -6.09 11.65 5.35
CA LEU A 295 -6.75 12.15 6.54
C LEU A 295 -7.54 13.44 6.23
N PHE A 296 -6.94 14.42 5.55
CA PHE A 296 -7.65 15.64 5.19
C PHE A 296 -8.81 15.40 4.22
N SER A 297 -8.66 14.47 3.27
CA SER A 297 -9.77 14.07 2.38
C SER A 297 -10.94 13.44 3.15
N LEU A 298 -10.64 12.60 4.15
CA LEU A 298 -11.64 12.00 5.04
C LEU A 298 -12.34 13.07 5.87
N LEU A 299 -11.58 14.01 6.42
CA LEU A 299 -12.13 15.13 7.17
C LEU A 299 -13.04 15.94 6.24
N ARG A 300 -12.61 16.31 5.03
CA ARG A 300 -13.40 17.13 4.08
C ARG A 300 -14.73 16.49 3.70
N GLY A 301 -14.76 15.18 3.41
CA GLY A 301 -15.92 14.48 2.86
C GLY A 301 -17.11 14.25 3.79
N THR A 302 -17.09 14.72 5.04
CA THR A 302 -18.20 14.52 5.99
C THR A 302 -19.09 15.77 6.10
N GLU A 303 -20.37 15.64 5.77
CA GLU A 303 -21.30 16.77 5.59
C GLU A 303 -21.86 17.36 6.91
N ASN A 304 -21.92 16.58 7.99
CA ASN A 304 -22.50 16.99 9.28
C ASN A 304 -21.41 17.32 10.30
N LYS A 305 -20.81 18.50 10.22
CA LYS A 305 -19.85 18.97 11.22
C LYS A 305 -20.41 20.18 11.95
N ASN A 306 -20.57 20.06 13.26
CA ASN A 306 -20.79 21.23 14.10
C ASN A 306 -19.46 22.01 14.23
N TYR A 307 -19.52 23.32 14.45
CA TYR A 307 -18.33 24.15 14.61
C TYR A 307 -17.48 23.73 15.83
N LEU A 308 -18.15 23.29 16.91
CA LEU A 308 -17.48 22.74 18.09
C LEU A 308 -16.66 21.48 17.75
N ASP A 309 -17.18 20.60 16.89
CA ASP A 309 -16.43 19.42 16.44
C ASP A 309 -15.23 19.83 15.58
N MET A 310 -15.37 20.88 14.76
CA MET A 310 -14.28 21.43 13.95
C MET A 310 -13.14 21.99 14.80
N GLU A 311 -13.44 22.69 15.90
CA GLU A 311 -12.45 23.23 16.82
C GLU A 311 -11.68 22.11 17.56
N VAL A 312 -12.40 21.10 18.04
CA VAL A 312 -11.79 19.93 18.70
C VAL A 312 -10.93 19.15 17.70
N MET A 313 -11.42 18.94 16.48
CA MET A 313 -10.64 18.31 15.40
C MET A 313 -9.40 19.13 15.05
N HIS A 314 -9.51 20.44 14.90
CA HIS A 314 -8.37 21.33 14.65
C HIS A 314 -7.31 21.18 15.73
N THR A 315 -7.72 21.23 17.01
CA THR A 315 -6.80 21.10 18.15
C THR A 315 -6.10 19.73 18.15
N LYS A 316 -6.83 18.64 17.88
CA LYS A 316 -6.25 17.29 17.76
C LYS A 316 -5.26 17.18 16.60
N VAL A 317 -5.61 17.68 15.42
CA VAL A 317 -4.75 17.63 14.23
C VAL A 317 -3.52 18.55 14.39
N MET A 318 -3.67 19.71 15.04
CA MET A 318 -2.54 20.58 15.39
C MET A 318 -1.59 19.90 16.39
N SER A 319 -2.12 19.23 17.41
CA SER A 319 -1.33 18.44 18.35
C SER A 319 -0.60 17.27 17.65
N PHE A 320 -1.30 16.61 16.73
CA PHE A 320 -0.72 15.58 15.87
C PHE A 320 0.45 16.17 15.05
N ALA A 321 0.23 17.24 14.29
CA ALA A 321 1.26 17.91 13.49
C ALA A 321 2.46 18.35 14.33
N PHE A 322 2.21 18.96 15.50
CA PHE A 322 3.26 19.37 16.42
C PHE A 322 4.11 18.19 16.91
N SER A 323 3.48 17.06 17.25
CA SER A 323 4.21 15.87 17.71
C SER A 323 5.10 15.26 16.61
N PHE A 324 4.71 15.40 15.34
CA PHE A 324 5.43 14.87 14.19
C PHE A 324 6.47 15.84 13.63
N GLY A 325 6.37 17.14 13.92
CA GLY A 325 7.41 18.12 13.61
C GLY A 325 8.78 17.74 14.19
N ARG A 326 8.80 17.11 15.38
CA ARG A 326 10.03 16.56 15.98
C ARG A 326 10.63 15.38 15.21
N MET A 327 9.84 14.71 14.38
CA MET A 327 10.26 13.61 13.50
C MET A 327 10.58 14.10 12.08
N GLY A 328 10.65 15.41 11.84
CA GLY A 328 10.90 15.99 10.53
C GLY A 328 9.68 16.01 9.61
N LEU A 329 8.46 15.87 10.17
CA LEU A 329 7.20 15.94 9.44
C LEU A 329 6.32 17.03 10.05
N ASP A 330 6.60 18.28 9.70
CA ASP A 330 5.79 19.42 10.13
C ASP A 330 4.78 19.80 9.05
N PHE A 331 3.50 19.60 9.36
CA PHE A 331 2.39 19.95 8.46
C PHE A 331 1.43 20.94 9.11
N ARG A 332 1.83 21.66 10.17
CA ARG A 332 1.00 22.68 10.84
C ARG A 332 0.45 23.75 9.88
N PRO A 333 1.22 24.29 8.91
CA PRO A 333 0.68 25.26 7.94
C PRO A 333 -0.45 24.66 7.09
N LEU A 334 -0.32 23.38 6.74
CA LEU A 334 -1.37 22.65 6.00
C LEU A 334 -2.63 22.49 6.86
N VAL A 335 -2.50 22.21 8.17
CA VAL A 335 -3.65 22.16 9.09
C VAL A 335 -4.40 23.49 9.09
N VAL A 336 -3.69 24.61 9.23
CA VAL A 336 -4.30 25.94 9.27
C VAL A 336 -5.07 26.23 7.97
N ASN A 337 -4.45 25.97 6.81
CA ASN A 337 -5.08 26.19 5.52
C ASN A 337 -6.30 25.27 5.28
N GLU A 338 -6.19 23.99 5.58
CA GLU A 338 -7.29 23.03 5.36
C GLU A 338 -8.49 23.31 6.26
N PHE A 339 -8.27 23.60 7.55
CA PHE A 339 -9.36 23.97 8.45
C PHE A 339 -9.96 25.32 8.08
N ALA A 340 -9.15 26.30 7.69
CA ALA A 340 -9.65 27.57 7.17
C ALA A 340 -10.66 27.37 6.02
N GLN A 341 -10.30 26.58 5.01
CA GLN A 341 -11.17 26.26 3.88
C GLN A 341 -12.45 25.54 4.31
N MET A 342 -12.35 24.53 5.17
CA MET A 342 -13.52 23.78 5.65
C MET A 342 -14.51 24.67 6.42
N ILE A 343 -14.02 25.60 7.25
CA ILE A 343 -14.90 26.46 8.03
C ILE A 343 -15.54 27.53 7.14
N LEU A 344 -14.82 28.08 6.15
CA LEU A 344 -15.38 28.98 5.15
C LEU A 344 -16.48 28.32 4.31
N GLU A 345 -16.26 27.08 3.87
CA GLU A 345 -17.25 26.34 3.09
C GLU A 345 -18.52 26.07 3.91
N THR A 346 -18.34 25.73 5.20
CA THR A 346 -19.46 25.53 6.12
C THR A 346 -20.21 26.85 6.39
N CYS A 347 -19.48 27.95 6.58
CA CYS A 347 -20.06 29.29 6.74
C CYS A 347 -20.88 29.66 5.50
N ARG A 348 -20.29 29.53 4.32
CA ARG A 348 -20.95 29.81 3.04
C ARG A 348 -22.23 29.00 2.89
N ARG A 349 -22.18 27.69 3.13
CA ARG A 349 -23.34 26.80 3.03
C ARG A 349 -24.47 27.19 3.98
N ARG A 350 -24.15 27.52 5.25
CA ARG A 350 -25.15 27.96 6.24
C ARG A 350 -25.75 29.32 5.89
N VAL A 351 -24.93 30.27 5.45
CA VAL A 351 -25.40 31.59 5.01
C VAL A 351 -26.28 31.47 3.77
N GLU A 352 -25.89 30.66 2.78
CA GLU A 352 -26.70 30.37 1.59
C GLU A 352 -28.04 29.71 1.99
N THR A 353 -28.04 28.78 2.95
CA THR A 353 -29.27 28.16 3.47
C THR A 353 -30.18 29.19 4.14
N ALA A 354 -29.65 30.06 4.99
CA ALA A 354 -30.41 31.15 5.62
C ALA A 354 -30.98 32.14 4.57
N THR A 355 -30.17 32.46 3.55
CA THR A 355 -30.58 33.34 2.45
C THR A 355 -31.71 32.71 1.63
N ASN A 356 -31.61 31.42 1.29
CA ASN A 356 -32.64 30.70 0.55
C ASN A 356 -33.94 30.64 1.36
N CYS A 357 -33.86 30.36 2.67
CA CYS A 357 -35.04 30.33 3.53
C CYS A 357 -35.84 31.64 3.50
N LEU A 358 -35.17 32.79 3.46
CA LEU A 358 -35.82 34.10 3.35
C LEU A 358 -36.29 34.39 1.91
N THR A 359 -35.46 34.10 0.91
CA THR A 359 -35.73 34.45 -0.50
C THR A 359 -36.73 33.52 -1.20
N GLU A 360 -37.01 32.34 -0.64
CA GLU A 360 -38.05 31.42 -1.12
C GLU A 360 -39.47 31.90 -0.77
N LEU A 361 -39.60 32.87 0.14
CA LEU A 361 -40.88 33.48 0.48
C LEU A 361 -41.43 34.28 -0.71
N LYS A 362 -42.73 34.10 -0.97
CA LYS A 362 -43.43 34.68 -2.13
C LYS A 362 -44.15 35.99 -1.83
N ARG A 363 -44.20 36.38 -0.56
CA ARG A 363 -44.89 37.58 -0.06
C ARG A 363 -44.05 38.24 1.01
N LEU A 364 -44.21 39.54 1.13
CA LEU A 364 -43.57 40.36 2.14
C LEU A 364 -44.62 40.76 3.18
N ASP A 365 -44.72 39.96 4.24
CA ASP A 365 -45.71 40.13 5.30
C ASP A 365 -45.09 40.99 6.43
N LEU A 366 -45.49 42.26 6.50
CA LEU A 366 -45.09 43.20 7.55
C LEU A 366 -46.24 43.48 8.50
N ILE A 367 -45.95 43.60 9.78
CA ILE A 367 -46.94 43.99 10.79
C ILE A 367 -47.33 45.47 10.58
N ASP A 368 -48.63 45.76 10.64
CA ASP A 368 -49.15 47.12 10.53
C ASP A 368 -48.61 48.03 11.66
N GLY A 369 -48.27 49.27 11.32
CA GLY A 369 -47.61 50.22 12.24
C GLY A 369 -48.40 50.46 13.53
N ASP A 370 -49.73 50.49 13.43
CA ASP A 370 -50.63 50.73 14.57
C ASP A 370 -50.61 49.57 15.60
N ILE A 371 -50.34 48.34 15.15
CA ILE A 371 -50.22 47.16 16.02
C ILE A 371 -48.87 47.17 16.75
N PHE A 372 -47.82 47.65 16.06
CA PHE A 372 -46.48 47.74 16.61
C PHE A 372 -46.37 48.82 17.69
N GLU A 373 -46.99 49.99 17.53
CA GLU A 373 -46.96 51.04 18.57
C GLU A 373 -47.66 50.62 19.87
N ASN A 374 -48.76 49.88 19.78
CA ASN A 374 -49.42 49.29 20.96
C ASN A 374 -48.52 48.26 21.65
N THR A 375 -47.84 47.41 20.87
CA THR A 375 -46.91 46.41 21.40
C THR A 375 -45.68 47.05 22.04
N ARG A 376 -45.17 48.15 21.47
CA ARG A 376 -44.04 48.92 22.01
C ARG A 376 -44.37 49.54 23.37
N GLN A 377 -45.57 50.06 23.55
CA GLN A 377 -46.03 50.59 24.84
C GLN A 377 -46.11 49.49 25.91
N ASP A 378 -46.57 48.28 25.55
CA ASP A 378 -46.59 47.14 26.47
C ASP A 378 -45.18 46.68 26.92
N PHE A 379 -44.17 46.80 26.05
CA PHE A 379 -42.77 46.50 26.39
C PHE A 379 -42.10 47.59 27.24
N GLU A 380 -42.43 48.86 27.00
CA GLU A 380 -41.90 50.01 27.75
C GLU A 380 -42.54 50.11 29.16
N ASP A 381 -43.82 49.73 29.33
CA ASP A 381 -44.51 49.68 30.63
C ASP A 381 -44.12 48.45 31.50
N GLY A 382 -43.42 47.46 30.93
CA GLY A 382 -42.98 46.23 31.58
C GLY A 382 -41.73 46.33 32.48
N GLY A 383 -41.19 47.54 32.73
CA GLY A 383 -40.20 47.78 33.78
C GLY A 383 -38.78 47.26 33.52
N HIS A 384 -38.29 47.27 32.28
CA HIS A 384 -36.86 47.05 32.02
C HIS A 384 -36.08 48.37 32.08
N GLN A 385 -35.50 48.64 33.26
CA GLN A 385 -34.51 49.69 33.49
C GLN A 385 -33.35 49.55 32.50
N SER A 386 -32.93 50.70 31.94
CA SER A 386 -31.67 50.96 31.24
C SER A 386 -30.74 49.75 31.06
N ILE A 387 -30.87 49.07 29.93
CA ILE A 387 -29.91 48.04 29.51
C ILE A 387 -28.60 48.77 29.17
N ASP A 388 -27.51 48.36 29.82
CA ASP A 388 -26.14 48.85 29.61
C ASP A 388 -25.81 49.01 28.11
N LEU A 389 -25.20 50.15 27.73
CA LEU A 389 -24.73 50.47 26.37
C LEU A 389 -23.71 49.47 25.79
N ASN A 390 -23.24 48.52 26.58
CA ASN A 390 -22.35 47.43 26.18
C ASN A 390 -23.09 46.13 25.80
N VAL A 391 -24.42 46.07 25.92
CA VAL A 391 -25.22 44.92 25.50
C VAL A 391 -25.69 45.14 24.07
N ILE A 392 -25.24 44.28 23.15
CA ILE A 392 -25.70 44.26 21.75
C ILE A 392 -27.15 43.77 21.75
N SER A 393 -28.10 44.70 21.92
CA SER A 393 -29.53 44.42 21.84
C SER A 393 -30.05 44.71 20.45
N ALA A 394 -30.90 43.83 19.93
CA ALA A 394 -31.58 44.04 18.65
C ALA A 394 -32.55 45.24 18.76
N PRO A 395 -32.62 46.13 17.76
CA PRO A 395 -33.63 47.18 17.70
C PRO A 395 -35.04 46.59 17.70
N LEU A 396 -35.93 47.14 18.53
CA LEU A 396 -37.32 46.67 18.65
C LEU A 396 -38.08 46.82 17.33
N GLU A 397 -37.70 47.79 16.50
CA GLU A 397 -38.27 48.07 15.18
C GLU A 397 -38.12 46.91 14.18
N LEU A 398 -37.18 45.98 14.41
CA LEU A 398 -37.04 44.78 13.59
C LEU A 398 -38.18 43.79 13.78
N CYS A 399 -38.86 43.80 14.94
CA CYS A 399 -39.98 42.89 15.24
C CYS A 399 -41.20 43.15 14.35
N ILE A 400 -41.23 44.26 13.59
CA ILE A 400 -42.25 44.53 12.57
C ILE A 400 -42.18 43.50 11.43
N TRP A 401 -41.03 42.85 11.26
CA TRP A 401 -40.78 41.88 10.22
C TRP A 401 -40.24 40.58 10.83
N ASP A 402 -41.09 39.58 10.97
CA ASP A 402 -40.70 38.32 11.61
C ASP A 402 -39.63 37.57 10.80
N ASP A 403 -39.77 37.55 9.46
CA ASP A 403 -38.83 36.81 8.61
C ASP A 403 -37.39 37.36 8.66
N ILE A 404 -37.22 38.69 8.78
CA ILE A 404 -35.89 39.28 8.96
C ILE A 404 -35.31 38.99 10.35
N CYS A 405 -36.17 38.82 11.36
CA CYS A 405 -35.73 38.41 12.70
C CYS A 405 -35.25 36.95 12.69
N VAL A 406 -35.99 36.04 12.04
CA VAL A 406 -35.58 34.64 11.86
C VAL A 406 -34.25 34.55 11.09
N PHE A 407 -34.16 35.27 9.97
CA PHE A 407 -32.94 35.36 9.18
C PHE A 407 -31.76 35.96 9.98
N GLY A 408 -32.02 37.04 10.73
CA GLY A 408 -31.05 37.69 11.60
C GLY A 408 -30.49 36.77 12.66
N ASN A 409 -31.35 36.02 13.35
CA ASN A 409 -30.95 35.03 14.34
C ASN A 409 -30.07 33.95 13.72
N LEU A 410 -30.41 33.43 12.53
CA LEU A 410 -29.57 32.46 11.81
C LEU A 410 -28.19 33.04 11.48
N LEU A 411 -28.09 34.30 11.05
CA LEU A 411 -26.80 34.93 10.78
C LEU A 411 -25.97 35.18 12.06
N ILE A 412 -26.62 35.55 13.15
CA ILE A 412 -25.98 35.75 14.46
C ILE A 412 -25.48 34.41 15.02
N ASP A 413 -26.26 33.35 14.90
CA ASP A 413 -25.85 32.01 15.29
C ASP A 413 -24.61 31.57 14.50
N ILE A 414 -24.56 31.85 13.20
CA ILE A 414 -23.36 31.62 12.38
C ILE A 414 -22.20 32.44 12.94
N LEU A 415 -22.35 33.75 13.17
CA LEU A 415 -21.28 34.60 13.72
C LEU A 415 -20.77 34.13 15.09
N ASN A 416 -21.67 33.67 15.96
CA ASN A 416 -21.31 33.12 17.27
C ASN A 416 -20.47 31.86 17.13
N ASP A 417 -20.83 30.97 16.20
CA ASP A 417 -20.05 29.78 15.90
C ASP A 417 -18.67 30.12 15.30
N LEU A 418 -18.57 31.18 14.49
CA LEU A 418 -17.29 31.67 13.96
C LEU A 418 -16.38 32.28 15.06
N ARG A 419 -16.93 32.74 16.19
CA ARG A 419 -16.15 33.39 17.24
C ARG A 419 -15.08 32.47 17.86
N HIS A 420 -15.38 31.18 17.95
CA HIS A 420 -14.51 30.16 18.54
C HIS A 420 -13.60 29.48 17.49
N SER A 421 -14.06 29.47 16.22
CA SER A 421 -13.40 28.89 15.03
C SER A 421 -12.14 29.59 14.49
N PHE A 422 -12.05 30.88 14.78
CA PHE A 422 -11.37 31.97 14.06
C PHE A 422 -9.84 32.06 13.91
N SER A 423 -9.26 31.93 12.70
CA SER A 423 -8.02 32.66 12.36
C SER A 423 -8.34 34.00 11.70
N ILE A 424 -7.60 35.04 12.09
CA ILE A 424 -7.79 36.44 11.68
C ILE A 424 -7.69 36.68 10.17
N ILE A 425 -7.04 35.76 9.48
CA ILE A 425 -6.76 35.77 8.04
C ILE A 425 -8.06 35.66 7.22
N LEU A 426 -9.15 35.18 7.83
CA LEU A 426 -10.39 34.84 7.11
C LEU A 426 -11.45 35.94 7.15
N VAL A 427 -11.23 37.03 7.90
CA VAL A 427 -12.19 38.13 8.10
C VAL A 427 -12.70 38.69 6.77
N ARG A 428 -11.81 38.87 5.79
CA ARG A 428 -12.17 39.38 4.46
C ARG A 428 -13.09 38.43 3.69
N GLN A 429 -12.80 37.14 3.72
CA GLN A 429 -13.58 36.14 3.00
C GLN A 429 -14.95 35.96 3.64
N VAL A 430 -15.00 35.96 4.98
CA VAL A 430 -16.25 35.94 5.75
C VAL A 430 -17.09 37.18 5.47
N PHE A 431 -16.49 38.37 5.49
CA PHE A 431 -17.18 39.61 5.13
C PHE A 431 -17.77 39.54 3.72
N GLY A 432 -17.01 39.03 2.74
CA GLY A 432 -17.49 38.84 1.37
C GLY A 432 -18.71 37.92 1.27
N ILE A 433 -18.74 36.83 2.05
CA ILE A 433 -19.89 35.90 2.12
C ILE A 433 -21.14 36.61 2.64
N PHE A 434 -21.03 37.34 3.76
CA PHE A 434 -22.16 38.08 4.32
C PHE A 434 -22.61 39.24 3.44
N LEU A 435 -21.67 39.94 2.78
CA LEU A 435 -22.00 41.00 1.85
C LEU A 435 -22.81 40.46 0.66
N PHE A 436 -22.38 39.34 0.07
CA PHE A 436 -23.11 38.69 -1.02
C PHE A 436 -24.51 38.21 -0.58
N CYS A 437 -24.62 37.70 0.65
CA CYS A 437 -25.90 37.35 1.26
C CYS A 437 -26.85 38.56 1.34
N LEU A 438 -26.39 39.68 1.90
CA LEU A 438 -27.19 40.90 1.99
C LEU A 438 -27.56 41.46 0.60
N GLN A 439 -26.65 41.40 -0.38
CA GLN A 439 -26.93 41.79 -1.76
C GLN A 439 -28.07 40.95 -2.36
N ASN A 440 -28.10 39.63 -2.10
CA ASN A 440 -29.18 38.76 -2.57
C ASN A 440 -30.52 39.06 -1.89
N VAL A 441 -30.51 39.35 -0.58
CA VAL A 441 -31.73 39.79 0.13
C VAL A 441 -32.24 41.12 -0.43
N CYS A 442 -31.37 42.08 -0.68
CA CYS A 442 -31.74 43.35 -1.31
C CYS A 442 -32.33 43.15 -2.72
N LYS A 443 -31.72 42.28 -3.53
CA LYS A 443 -32.23 41.92 -4.85
C LYS A 443 -33.61 41.26 -4.77
N TRP A 444 -33.85 40.43 -3.77
CA TRP A 444 -35.15 39.81 -3.53
C TRP A 444 -36.20 40.86 -3.13
N VAL A 445 -35.89 41.77 -2.20
CA VAL A 445 -36.77 42.89 -1.85
C VAL A 445 -37.05 43.80 -3.06
N ASP A 446 -36.05 44.06 -3.90
CA ASP A 446 -36.20 44.85 -5.13
C ASP A 446 -37.16 44.21 -6.15
N SER A 447 -37.32 42.88 -6.15
CA SER A 447 -38.27 42.20 -7.02
C SER A 447 -39.73 42.62 -6.73
N PHE A 448 -40.05 42.94 -5.48
CA PHE A 448 -41.39 43.39 -5.05
C PHE A 448 -41.67 44.86 -5.36
N LEU A 449 -40.64 45.70 -5.56
CA LEU A 449 -40.80 47.07 -6.05
C LEU A 449 -41.38 47.13 -7.47
N SER A 450 -41.21 46.05 -8.25
CA SER A 450 -41.78 45.92 -9.60
C SER A 450 -43.26 45.55 -9.60
N VAL A 451 -43.81 45.13 -8.45
CA VAL A 451 -45.20 44.66 -8.30
C VAL A 451 -46.02 45.76 -7.63
N SER A 452 -46.96 46.36 -8.36
CA SER A 452 -47.70 47.56 -7.94
C SER A 452 -48.45 47.46 -6.60
N ALA A 453 -48.84 46.25 -6.19
CA ALA A 453 -49.57 46.02 -4.94
C ALA A 453 -48.68 46.04 -3.68
N GLU A 454 -47.37 45.82 -3.81
CA GLU A 454 -46.47 45.61 -2.67
C GLU A 454 -45.40 46.71 -2.52
N ILE A 455 -45.47 47.78 -3.34
CA ILE A 455 -44.50 48.88 -3.34
C ILE A 455 -44.35 49.54 -1.96
N VAL A 456 -45.46 49.74 -1.23
CA VAL A 456 -45.45 50.39 0.09
C VAL A 456 -44.77 49.50 1.12
N SER A 457 -45.11 48.20 1.13
CA SER A 457 -44.48 47.20 2.00
C SER A 457 -42.98 47.03 1.67
N ALA A 458 -42.61 47.01 0.39
CA ALA A 458 -41.23 46.94 -0.05
C ALA A 458 -40.41 48.17 0.39
N LYS A 459 -40.94 49.39 0.26
CA LYS A 459 -40.26 50.60 0.77
C LYS A 459 -40.08 50.57 2.29
N ARG A 460 -41.08 50.08 3.03
CA ARG A 460 -40.99 49.90 4.49
C ARG A 460 -39.95 48.85 4.87
N ALA A 461 -39.90 47.72 4.16
CA ALA A 461 -38.88 46.69 4.34
C ALA A 461 -37.46 47.18 4.06
N ILE A 462 -37.26 47.98 2.99
CA ILE A 462 -35.98 48.61 2.67
C ILE A 462 -35.54 49.56 3.79
N SER A 463 -36.47 50.37 4.31
CA SER A 463 -36.21 51.24 5.46
C SER A 463 -35.81 50.41 6.69
N LEU A 464 -36.50 49.31 7.00
CA LEU A 464 -36.16 48.45 8.14
C LEU A 464 -34.77 47.80 7.97
N LEU A 465 -34.47 47.32 6.76
CA LEU A 465 -33.21 46.66 6.44
C LEU A 465 -32.02 47.63 6.58
N LEU A 466 -32.13 48.83 6.02
CA LEU A 466 -31.02 49.80 5.97
C LEU A 466 -30.86 50.61 7.27
N LYS A 467 -31.95 50.99 7.93
CA LYS A 467 -31.91 51.80 9.17
C LYS A 467 -31.62 50.97 10.41
N TYR A 468 -32.09 49.72 10.48
CA TYR A 468 -32.03 48.94 11.72
C TYR A 468 -31.25 47.64 11.58
N PHE A 469 -31.48 46.84 10.53
CA PHE A 469 -30.87 45.50 10.42
C PHE A 469 -29.38 45.52 10.05
N VAL A 470 -29.02 46.13 8.92
CA VAL A 470 -27.62 46.24 8.46
C VAL A 470 -26.70 46.89 9.51
N PRO A 471 -27.11 47.97 10.20
CA PRO A 471 -26.28 48.59 11.24
C PRO A 471 -26.10 47.70 12.47
N PHE A 472 -27.17 47.05 12.89
CA PHE A 472 -27.14 46.10 14.00
C PHE A 472 -26.23 44.91 13.68
N PHE A 473 -26.37 44.33 12.48
CA PHE A 473 -25.51 43.24 12.02
C PHE A 473 -24.05 43.67 11.91
N ASN A 474 -23.77 44.89 11.43
CA ASN A 474 -22.42 45.44 11.36
C ASN A 474 -21.78 45.57 12.76
N ARG A 475 -22.56 45.98 13.78
CA ARG A 475 -22.11 45.98 15.18
C ARG A 475 -21.82 44.57 15.69
N CYS A 476 -22.68 43.60 15.37
CA CYS A 476 -22.46 42.19 15.72
C CYS A 476 -21.18 41.64 15.07
N PHE A 477 -20.93 41.98 13.80
CA PHE A 477 -19.73 41.60 13.08
C PHE A 477 -18.47 42.17 13.75
N PHE A 478 -18.43 43.47 14.06
CA PHE A 478 -17.29 44.08 14.75
C PHE A 478 -17.08 43.57 16.19
N HIS A 479 -18.13 43.10 16.86
CA HIS A 479 -17.98 42.45 18.16
C HIS A 479 -17.33 41.07 18.05
N CYS A 480 -17.66 40.32 16.99
CA CYS A 480 -17.01 39.04 16.70
C CYS A 480 -15.58 39.22 16.20
N PHE A 481 -15.33 40.29 15.44
CA PHE A 481 -14.04 40.65 14.86
C PHE A 481 -13.57 42.03 15.37
N PRO A 482 -13.10 42.12 16.62
CA PRO A 482 -12.62 43.39 17.16
C PRO A 482 -11.28 43.77 16.52
N HIS A 483 -11.13 45.05 16.17
CA HIS A 483 -9.93 45.64 15.55
C HIS A 483 -8.65 45.25 16.29
N GLU A 484 -8.67 45.28 17.63
CA GLU A 484 -7.51 44.95 18.47
C GLU A 484 -6.99 43.52 18.22
N LYS A 485 -7.88 42.56 18.00
CA LYS A 485 -7.48 41.17 17.67
C LYS A 485 -7.09 41.04 16.20
N CYS A 486 -7.70 41.85 15.34
CA CYS A 486 -7.46 41.87 13.89
C CYS A 486 -6.10 42.43 13.49
N VAL A 487 -5.69 43.53 14.11
CA VAL A 487 -4.54 44.31 13.67
C VAL A 487 -3.29 44.01 14.50
N HIS A 488 -3.42 43.61 15.76
CA HIS A 488 -2.27 43.33 16.63
C HIS A 488 -1.41 42.12 16.17
N PHE A 489 -1.95 41.22 15.33
CA PHE A 489 -1.20 40.11 14.75
C PHE A 489 -0.24 40.58 13.64
N PHE A 490 -0.61 41.64 12.91
CA PHE A 490 0.20 42.25 11.87
C PHE A 490 0.93 43.46 12.45
N ARG A 491 2.03 43.21 13.19
CA ARG A 491 2.85 44.24 13.87
C ARG A 491 3.47 45.33 12.96
N SER A 492 3.05 45.45 11.70
CA SER A 492 3.69 46.27 10.67
C SER A 492 2.75 47.21 9.90
N SER A 493 1.44 47.23 10.17
CA SER A 493 0.50 48.06 9.38
C SER A 493 -0.19 49.12 10.25
N HIS A 494 0.00 50.39 9.91
CA HIS A 494 -0.66 51.57 10.50
C HIS A 494 -2.17 51.64 10.16
N CYS A 495 -2.92 50.54 10.34
CA CYS A 495 -4.36 50.53 10.09
C CYS A 495 -5.09 51.20 11.26
N SER A 496 -5.60 52.41 11.04
CA SER A 496 -6.42 53.08 12.05
C SER A 496 -7.73 52.31 12.29
N VAL A 497 -8.32 52.48 13.47
CA VAL A 497 -9.64 51.87 13.79
C VAL A 497 -10.70 52.32 12.77
N GLU A 498 -10.57 53.54 12.26
CA GLU A 498 -11.48 54.13 11.28
C GLU A 498 -11.31 53.48 9.90
N ASP A 499 -10.07 53.22 9.47
CA ASP A 499 -9.79 52.54 8.19
C ASP A 499 -10.34 51.12 8.18
N TYR A 500 -10.17 50.38 9.29
CA TYR A 500 -10.74 49.05 9.45
C TYR A 500 -12.27 49.07 9.44
N ARG A 501 -12.89 50.01 10.16
CA ARG A 501 -14.35 50.17 10.18
C ARG A 501 -14.90 50.55 8.82
N ASN A 502 -14.16 51.35 8.05
CA ASN A 502 -14.53 51.73 6.69
C ASN A 502 -14.37 50.56 5.70
N ALA A 503 -13.31 49.77 5.83
CA ALA A 503 -13.06 48.60 4.97
C ALA A 503 -14.12 47.51 5.14
N PHE A 504 -14.62 47.28 6.35
CA PHE A 504 -15.61 46.24 6.67
C PHE A 504 -17.02 46.79 6.92
N LYS A 505 -17.38 47.88 6.25
CA LYS A 505 -18.71 48.50 6.38
C LYS A 505 -19.69 47.90 5.39
N PHE A 506 -20.72 47.19 5.87
CA PHE A 506 -21.82 46.71 5.01
C PHE A 506 -22.68 47.86 4.42
N ARG A 507 -22.56 49.10 4.91
CA ARG A 507 -23.28 50.29 4.42
C ARG A 507 -22.51 50.99 3.28
N SER A 508 -22.33 50.30 2.17
CA SER A 508 -21.65 50.82 0.98
C SER A 508 -22.56 50.72 -0.24
N LYS A 509 -22.34 51.58 -1.24
CA LYS A 509 -23.04 51.51 -2.54
C LYS A 509 -22.91 50.13 -3.21
N THR A 510 -21.87 49.38 -2.84
CA THR A 510 -21.65 48.00 -3.29
C THR A 510 -22.77 47.04 -2.88
N LEU A 511 -23.57 47.35 -1.86
CA LEU A 511 -24.68 46.50 -1.41
C LEU A 511 -25.87 46.48 -2.39
N PHE A 512 -25.99 47.49 -3.27
CA PHE A 512 -27.13 47.63 -4.19
C PHE A 512 -26.80 47.33 -5.65
N VAL A 513 -25.56 46.91 -5.95
CA VAL A 513 -25.07 46.65 -7.33
C VAL A 513 -25.94 45.63 -8.09
N LEU A 514 -26.65 44.74 -7.39
CA LEU A 514 -27.52 43.73 -7.98
C LEU A 514 -29.00 44.15 -8.10
N CYS A 515 -29.38 45.36 -7.65
CA CYS A 515 -30.76 45.85 -7.63
C CYS A 515 -31.06 46.72 -8.87
N LYS A 516 -32.26 46.60 -9.44
CA LYS A 516 -32.70 47.39 -10.60
C LYS A 516 -33.13 48.81 -10.22
N HIS A 517 -33.70 49.01 -9.02
CA HIS A 517 -34.11 50.31 -8.51
C HIS A 517 -33.10 50.90 -7.51
N GLU A 518 -31.82 50.94 -7.90
CA GLU A 518 -30.71 51.42 -7.05
C GLU A 518 -30.95 52.82 -6.46
N SER A 519 -31.69 53.69 -7.17
CA SER A 519 -32.03 55.04 -6.73
C SER A 519 -32.85 55.09 -5.44
N VAL A 520 -33.82 54.18 -5.26
CA VAL A 520 -34.68 54.14 -4.04
C VAL A 520 -33.87 53.72 -2.82
N PHE A 521 -32.95 52.78 -3.00
CA PHE A 521 -32.04 52.34 -1.95
C PHE A 521 -31.01 53.41 -1.60
N ASN A 522 -30.47 54.12 -2.60
CA ASN A 522 -29.52 55.21 -2.40
C ASN A 522 -30.16 56.46 -1.75
N GLU A 523 -31.39 56.83 -2.12
CA GLU A 523 -32.17 57.89 -1.46
C GLU A 523 -32.40 57.55 0.01
N THR A 524 -32.88 56.33 0.30
CA THR A 524 -33.11 55.88 1.67
C THR A 524 -31.80 55.85 2.47
N LEU A 525 -30.66 55.46 1.86
CA LEU A 525 -29.34 55.47 2.50
C LEU A 525 -28.86 56.90 2.81
N SER A 526 -29.05 57.85 1.89
CA SER A 526 -28.73 59.27 2.10
C SER A 526 -29.57 59.91 3.21
N ASP A 527 -30.85 59.54 3.32
CA ASP A 527 -31.74 59.94 4.41
C ASP A 527 -31.31 59.36 5.78
N VAL A 528 -30.62 58.21 5.80
CA VAL A 528 -30.03 57.67 7.05
C VAL A 528 -28.74 58.39 7.42
N GLN A 529 -27.85 58.63 6.44
CA GLN A 529 -26.55 59.25 6.68
C GLN A 529 -26.65 60.71 7.15
N THR A 530 -27.70 61.43 6.73
CA THR A 530 -27.99 62.80 7.17
C THR A 530 -28.55 62.88 8.60
N ASN A 531 -29.18 61.82 9.10
CA ASN A 531 -29.69 61.75 10.47
C ASN A 531 -28.66 61.21 11.49
N GLU A 532 -27.65 60.44 11.07
CA GLU A 532 -26.57 59.98 11.97
C GLU A 532 -25.59 61.07 12.40
N SER A 533 -25.53 62.21 11.68
CA SER A 533 -24.73 63.38 12.08
C SER A 533 -25.25 64.08 13.34
N ASP A 534 -26.53 63.87 13.73
CA ASP A 534 -27.13 64.49 14.91
C ASP A 534 -27.10 63.58 16.16
N ASP A 535 -26.91 62.26 16.03
CA ASP A 535 -26.99 61.27 17.12
C ASP A 535 -25.67 60.46 17.32
N GLN A 536 -24.51 61.13 17.30
CA GLN A 536 -23.29 60.52 17.85
C GLN A 536 -23.27 60.58 19.38
N PRO A 537 -23.25 59.45 20.12
CA PRO A 537 -22.88 59.49 21.53
C PRO A 537 -21.40 59.87 21.61
N LYS A 538 -21.10 60.97 22.31
CA LYS A 538 -19.74 61.36 22.70
C LYS A 538 -19.14 60.25 23.56
N TRP A 539 -18.25 59.45 22.98
CA TRP A 539 -17.39 58.56 23.74
C TRP A 539 -16.47 59.42 24.61
N GLN A 540 -16.73 59.44 25.92
CA GLN A 540 -15.79 59.99 26.89
C GLN A 540 -14.57 59.08 26.93
N ASN A 541 -13.47 59.54 26.35
CA ASN A 541 -12.16 58.96 26.58
C ASN A 541 -11.84 59.07 28.07
N GLU A 542 -11.83 57.94 28.78
CA GLU A 542 -11.16 57.83 30.07
C GLU A 542 -9.68 58.15 29.84
N LYS A 543 -9.23 59.25 30.46
CA LYS A 543 -7.83 59.60 30.54
C LYS A 543 -7.15 58.63 31.50
N ASP A 544 -6.35 57.71 30.97
CA ASP A 544 -5.26 57.10 31.72
C ASP A 544 -4.17 58.16 31.94
N GLU A 545 -4.20 58.79 33.12
CA GLU A 545 -3.06 59.52 33.67
C GLU A 545 -2.04 58.51 34.21
N GLY A 546 -0.91 58.33 33.49
CA GLY A 546 0.22 57.61 34.05
C GLY A 546 1.40 57.37 33.10
N ARG A 547 2.44 58.21 33.23
CA ARG A 547 3.85 58.01 32.81
C ARG A 547 4.15 57.94 31.29
N GLU A 548 5.25 58.47 30.76
CA GLU A 548 6.43 59.16 31.29
C GLU A 548 7.05 59.95 30.12
N LYS A 549 7.73 61.06 30.44
CA LYS A 549 8.38 61.96 29.49
C LYS A 549 9.51 61.26 28.72
N GLY A 550 9.57 61.48 27.42
CA GLY A 550 10.75 61.24 26.57
C GLY A 550 10.75 62.25 25.43
N GLU A 551 11.68 63.19 25.50
CA GLU A 551 11.88 64.31 24.57
C GLU A 551 12.33 63.83 23.18
N GLY A 552 11.92 64.56 22.15
CA GLY A 552 12.40 64.36 20.77
C GLY A 552 11.54 65.12 19.77
N GLY A 553 11.74 66.44 19.69
CA GLY A 553 11.04 67.30 18.75
C GLY A 553 11.46 67.08 17.30
N TRP A 554 10.53 67.32 16.38
CA TRP A 554 10.76 67.91 15.06
C TRP A 554 9.54 68.74 14.66
N GLU A 555 9.81 69.92 14.12
CA GLU A 555 8.86 70.97 13.80
C GLU A 555 7.94 70.64 12.61
N ARG A 556 6.69 71.08 12.79
CA ARG A 556 5.66 71.52 11.83
C ARG A 556 6.07 71.62 10.35
N ILE A 557 5.30 70.96 9.48
CA ILE A 557 4.94 71.48 8.16
C ILE A 557 3.42 71.34 8.00
N GLU A 558 2.72 72.47 8.10
CA GLU A 558 1.36 72.63 7.57
C GLU A 558 1.46 72.75 6.05
N GLN A 559 0.82 71.83 5.32
CA GLN A 559 0.37 72.09 3.96
C GLN A 559 -1.11 71.77 3.87
N LYS A 560 -1.88 72.82 3.59
CA LYS A 560 -3.25 72.74 3.05
C LYS A 560 -3.17 72.08 1.68
N GLU A 561 -4.02 71.09 1.44
CA GLU A 561 -4.64 70.91 0.13
C GLU A 561 -5.95 70.14 0.30
N SER A 562 -7.03 70.88 0.08
CA SER A 562 -8.38 70.41 -0.18
C SER A 562 -8.48 69.85 -1.60
N GLU A 563 -9.45 68.96 -1.80
CA GLU A 563 -9.99 68.47 -3.09
C GLU A 563 -9.29 67.24 -3.72
N ALA A 564 -9.73 66.03 -3.32
CA ALA A 564 -9.87 64.84 -4.19
C ALA A 564 -10.44 63.62 -3.41
N GLU A 565 -11.60 63.76 -2.76
CA GLU A 565 -12.31 62.64 -2.13
C GLU A 565 -13.21 61.94 -3.15
N THR A 566 -12.69 61.03 -3.97
CA THR A 566 -13.52 59.95 -4.57
C THR A 566 -12.75 58.83 -5.27
N THR A 567 -11.45 58.95 -5.50
CA THR A 567 -10.62 57.91 -6.13
C THR A 567 -9.80 57.07 -5.14
N ASN A 568 -9.65 57.54 -3.90
CA ASN A 568 -8.71 56.99 -2.93
C ASN A 568 -9.16 55.70 -2.22
N THR A 569 -10.45 55.36 -2.24
CA THR A 569 -11.00 54.20 -1.49
C THR A 569 -10.72 52.85 -2.16
N LEU A 570 -10.45 52.82 -3.47
CA LEU A 570 -10.06 51.59 -4.17
C LEU A 570 -8.54 51.34 -4.02
N GLU A 571 -7.73 52.40 -4.09
CA GLU A 571 -6.27 52.31 -3.94
C GLU A 571 -5.84 51.93 -2.51
N THR A 572 -6.54 52.41 -1.46
CA THR A 572 -6.24 51.98 -0.08
C THR A 572 -6.62 50.53 0.18
N VAL A 573 -7.64 49.99 -0.50
CA VAL A 573 -8.04 48.57 -0.40
C VAL A 573 -7.09 47.67 -1.19
N GLU A 574 -6.56 48.13 -2.32
CA GLU A 574 -5.50 47.44 -3.07
C GLU A 574 -4.16 47.48 -2.33
N GLN A 575 -3.77 48.59 -1.71
CA GLN A 575 -2.57 48.68 -0.88
C GLN A 575 -2.65 47.81 0.37
N PHE A 576 -3.84 47.68 0.96
CA PHE A 576 -4.08 46.74 2.06
C PHE A 576 -4.10 45.27 1.58
N ALA A 577 -4.51 45.02 0.34
CA ALA A 577 -4.46 43.69 -0.27
C ALA A 577 -3.02 43.27 -0.65
N GLU A 578 -2.22 44.20 -1.17
CA GLU A 578 -0.79 44.00 -1.43
C GLU A 578 -0.03 43.75 -0.12
N ALA A 579 -0.33 44.47 0.96
CA ALA A 579 0.29 44.23 2.27
C ALA A 579 -0.06 42.85 2.88
N ILE A 580 -1.23 42.28 2.56
CA ILE A 580 -1.65 40.94 3.01
C ILE A 580 -1.02 39.84 2.12
N ASP A 581 -0.94 40.04 0.80
CA ASP A 581 -0.30 39.09 -0.13
C ASP A 581 1.24 39.10 -0.02
N GLU A 582 1.87 40.25 0.27
CA GLU A 582 3.30 40.36 0.52
C GLU A 582 3.70 39.81 1.90
N GLY A 583 2.82 39.93 2.90
CA GLY A 583 2.98 39.28 4.21
C GLY A 583 2.96 37.75 4.12
N GLY A 584 2.17 37.19 3.20
CA GLY A 584 2.14 35.74 2.93
C GLY A 584 3.34 35.21 2.15
N LYS A 585 3.98 36.03 1.29
CA LYS A 585 5.17 35.63 0.51
C LYS A 585 6.47 35.68 1.31
N ASN A 586 6.56 36.51 2.35
CA ASN A 586 7.75 36.59 3.20
C ASN A 586 7.88 35.44 4.22
N GLU A 587 6.83 34.62 4.42
CA GLU A 587 6.91 33.37 5.19
C GLU A 587 7.33 32.14 4.34
N GLU A 588 7.42 32.25 3.00
CA GLU A 588 7.98 31.20 2.13
C GLU A 588 9.51 31.27 2.00
N THR A 589 10.16 32.26 2.61
CA THR A 589 11.63 32.38 2.65
C THR A 589 12.13 32.75 4.05
N GLN A 590 11.94 31.85 5.02
CA GLN A 590 12.82 31.73 6.18
C GLN A 590 12.82 30.33 6.79
#